data_AF-A0A5R2N4P8-F1
#
_entry.id   AF-A0A5R2N4P8-F1
#
_cell.length_a   1.000
_cell.length_b   1.000
_cell.length_c   1.000
_cell.angle_alpha   90.00
_cell.angle_beta   90.00
_cell.angle_gamma   90.00
#
_symmetry.space_group_name_H-M   'P 1'
#
loop_
_entity.id
_entity.type
_entity.pdbx_description
1 polymer ?
#
loop_
_entity_poly.entity_id
_entity_poly.type
_entity_poly.pdbx_seq_one_letter_code
_entity_poly.pdbx_strand_id
1 'polypeptide(L)'
;DEDVKVIERSACPTCGSCSGMFTANSMNCLTEALGLSLPGNGSTLATHADRKRLFVEAGHLVVDLAQRYYEQDDESALPRSIASKGAFENAMTLDIAMGGSTNTVLHILAAAHEGEVDFTMEDIDRLSRRVPVLCKVAPAKSDVHMEDV
;
A
#
# COMPACT_ATOMS: atom_id res chain seq x y z
N ASP A 1 12.29 -2.76 -35.20
CA ASP A 1 13.53 -2.79 -34.40
C ASP A 1 13.89 -1.44 -33.82
N GLU A 2 14.10 -0.39 -34.62
CA GLU A 2 14.50 0.93 -34.09
C GLU A 2 13.48 1.53 -33.12
N ASP A 3 12.18 1.51 -33.45
CA ASP A 3 11.13 2.02 -32.54
C ASP A 3 11.10 1.28 -31.20
N VAL A 4 11.30 -0.05 -31.21
CA VAL A 4 11.31 -0.89 -30.02
C VAL A 4 12.51 -0.54 -29.13
N LYS A 5 13.70 -0.33 -29.72
CA LYS A 5 14.90 0.10 -28.97
C LYS A 5 14.70 1.46 -28.30
N VAL A 6 14.02 2.39 -28.98
CA VAL A 6 13.71 3.70 -28.40
C VAL A 6 12.77 3.54 -27.19
N ILE A 7 11.72 2.74 -27.31
CA ILE A 7 10.79 2.45 -26.21
C ILE A 7 11.52 1.79 -25.03
N GLU A 8 12.32 0.75 -25.29
CA GLU A 8 13.09 0.03 -24.27
C GLU A 8 13.99 0.97 -23.47
N ARG A 9 14.76 1.83 -24.16
CA ARG A 9 15.67 2.77 -23.53
C ARG A 9 14.97 3.81 -22.67
N SER A 10 13.73 4.16 -23.00
CA SER A 10 12.96 5.21 -22.33
C SER A 10 11.90 4.70 -21.34
N ALA A 11 11.62 3.40 -21.31
CA ALA A 11 10.56 2.83 -20.49
C ALA A 11 10.80 2.95 -18.97
N CYS A 12 12.06 2.90 -18.53
CA CYS A 12 12.44 2.91 -17.11
C CYS A 12 13.54 3.96 -16.83
N PRO A 13 13.21 5.26 -16.81
CA PRO A 13 14.21 6.33 -16.73
C PRO A 13 14.84 6.49 -15.33
N THR A 14 14.22 5.98 -14.29
CA THR A 14 14.66 6.10 -12.89
C THR A 14 14.52 4.77 -12.14
N CYS A 15 15.04 4.72 -10.91
CA CYS A 15 14.71 3.62 -9.99
C CYS A 15 13.26 3.75 -9.47
N GLY A 16 12.70 2.63 -9.00
CA GLY A 16 11.34 2.57 -8.44
C GLY A 16 10.56 1.35 -8.90
N SER A 17 9.33 1.22 -8.39
CA SER A 17 8.33 0.28 -8.90
C SER A 17 7.71 0.78 -10.21
N CYS A 18 6.85 -0.03 -10.84
CA CYS A 18 6.05 0.40 -11.98
C CYS A 18 5.24 1.66 -11.62
N SER A 19 5.11 2.61 -12.55
CA SER A 19 4.52 3.94 -12.29
C SER A 19 3.00 3.94 -12.14
N GLY A 20 2.29 2.97 -12.72
CA GLY A 20 0.84 2.83 -12.61
C GLY A 20 0.38 2.16 -11.31
N MET A 21 -0.92 2.14 -11.07
CA MET A 21 -1.59 1.47 -9.95
C MET A 21 -1.64 -0.05 -10.12
N PHE A 22 -0.46 -0.65 -10.31
CA PHE A 22 -0.27 -2.10 -10.32
C PHE A 22 -0.01 -2.62 -8.91
N THR A 23 0.33 -3.90 -8.77
CA THR A 23 0.47 -4.57 -7.46
C THR A 23 1.41 -3.82 -6.51
N ALA A 24 2.58 -3.35 -6.96
CA ALA A 24 3.56 -2.71 -6.08
C ALA A 24 3.02 -1.42 -5.44
N ASN A 25 2.43 -0.54 -6.24
CA ASN A 25 1.83 0.70 -5.77
C ASN A 25 0.57 0.42 -4.96
N SER A 26 -0.25 -0.54 -5.41
CA SER A 26 -1.44 -0.94 -4.67
C SER A 26 -1.11 -1.46 -3.28
N MET A 27 -0.13 -2.35 -3.17
CA MET A 27 0.33 -2.88 -1.89
C MET A 27 0.96 -1.82 -0.99
N ASN A 28 1.72 -0.85 -1.53
CA ASN A 28 2.25 0.25 -0.72
C ASN A 28 1.14 1.14 -0.13
N CYS A 29 0.10 1.46 -0.90
CA CYS A 29 -1.08 2.15 -0.39
C CYS A 29 -1.84 1.28 0.64
N LEU A 30 -1.90 -0.03 0.40
CA LEU A 30 -2.53 -0.99 1.30
C LEU A 30 -1.84 -1.06 2.66
N THR A 31 -0.50 -1.09 2.70
CA THR A 31 0.25 -1.15 3.97
C THR A 31 0.10 0.12 4.79
N GLU A 32 -0.02 1.28 4.13
CA GLU A 32 -0.36 2.55 4.77
C GLU A 32 -1.77 2.50 5.37
N ALA A 33 -2.77 2.02 4.62
CA ALA A 33 -4.15 1.91 5.11
C ALA A 33 -4.35 0.86 6.21
N LEU A 34 -3.52 -0.19 6.22
CA LEU A 34 -3.44 -1.17 7.32
C LEU A 34 -2.83 -0.56 8.60
N GLY A 35 -2.20 0.61 8.51
CA GLY A 35 -1.47 1.24 9.62
C GLY A 35 -0.07 0.66 9.85
N LEU A 36 0.43 -0.16 8.93
CA LEU A 36 1.76 -0.81 9.03
C LEU A 36 2.84 -0.04 8.27
N SER A 37 2.51 1.12 7.70
CA SER A 37 3.45 2.04 7.08
C SER A 37 3.09 3.47 7.44
N LEU A 38 4.11 4.34 7.48
CA LEU A 38 3.91 5.75 7.76
C LEU A 38 3.03 6.41 6.69
N PRO A 39 2.22 7.42 7.06
CA PRO A 39 1.47 8.22 6.10
C PRO A 39 2.37 8.81 5.01
N GLY A 40 1.93 8.70 3.76
CA GLY A 40 2.68 9.12 2.57
C GLY A 40 3.67 8.09 2.03
N ASN A 41 3.85 6.92 2.65
CA ASN A 41 4.67 5.84 2.10
C ASN A 41 4.10 5.31 0.76
N GLY A 42 2.78 5.28 0.64
CA GLY A 42 2.05 4.79 -0.54
C GLY A 42 2.36 5.56 -1.82
N SER A 43 2.51 6.87 -1.73
CA SER A 43 2.58 7.78 -2.89
C SER A 43 3.94 8.47 -3.09
N THR A 44 4.79 8.58 -2.07
CA THR A 44 6.07 9.28 -2.21
C THR A 44 6.98 8.58 -3.22
N LEU A 45 7.37 9.24 -4.31
CA LEU A 45 8.20 8.63 -5.35
C LEU A 45 9.58 8.20 -4.82
N ALA A 46 10.15 7.16 -5.43
CA ALA A 46 11.44 6.59 -5.02
C ALA A 46 12.59 7.61 -5.07
N THR A 47 12.55 8.54 -6.03
CA THR A 47 13.56 9.59 -6.23
C THR A 47 13.28 10.88 -5.46
N HIS A 48 12.11 10.99 -4.82
CA HIS A 48 11.71 12.22 -4.13
C HIS A 48 12.52 12.41 -2.83
N ALA A 49 12.96 13.63 -2.56
CA ALA A 49 13.79 13.93 -1.38
C ALA A 49 13.10 13.60 -0.05
N ASP A 50 11.76 13.74 -0.01
CA ASP A 50 10.96 13.41 1.18
C ASP A 50 10.98 11.91 1.54
N ARG A 51 11.33 11.01 0.60
CA ARG A 51 11.45 9.57 0.89
C ARG A 51 12.49 9.31 2.00
N LYS A 52 13.54 10.14 2.07
CA LYS A 52 14.54 10.07 3.14
C LYS A 52 13.94 10.36 4.52
N ARG A 53 12.99 11.30 4.61
CA ARG A 53 12.31 11.64 5.87
C ARG A 53 11.54 10.43 6.40
N LEU A 54 10.79 9.74 5.53
CA LEU A 54 10.05 8.52 5.89
C LEU A 54 10.96 7.43 6.44
N PHE A 55 12.16 7.22 5.87
CA PHE A 55 13.09 6.21 6.36
C PHE A 55 13.64 6.51 7.75
N VAL A 56 14.01 7.77 8.00
CA VAL A 56 14.52 8.21 9.31
C VAL A 56 13.42 8.11 10.36
N GLU A 57 12.20 8.55 10.02
CA GLU A 57 11.05 8.50 10.90
C GLU A 57 10.65 7.06 11.23
N ALA A 58 10.64 6.15 10.24
CA ALA A 58 10.37 4.74 10.46
C ALA A 58 11.41 4.10 11.39
N GLY A 59 12.69 4.51 11.25
CA GLY A 59 13.78 4.08 12.12
C GLY A 59 13.60 4.49 13.58
N HIS A 60 13.12 5.71 13.84
CA HIS A 60 12.79 6.12 15.20
C HIS A 60 11.54 5.39 15.71
N LEU A 61 10.47 5.34 14.90
CA LEU A 61 9.20 4.76 15.29
C LEU A 61 9.31 3.29 15.68
N VAL A 62 10.11 2.49 14.97
CA VAL A 62 10.28 1.06 15.32
C VAL A 62 10.96 0.88 16.67
N VAL A 63 11.90 1.76 17.04
CA VAL A 63 12.54 1.76 18.36
C VAL A 63 11.53 2.16 19.43
N ASP A 64 10.75 3.20 19.18
CA ASP A 64 9.71 3.67 20.11
C ASP A 64 8.63 2.60 20.35
N LEU A 65 8.19 1.90 19.29
CA LEU A 65 7.24 0.78 19.40
C LEU A 65 7.82 -0.39 20.21
N ALA A 66 9.11 -0.70 20.02
CA ALA A 66 9.78 -1.72 20.82
C ALA A 66 9.85 -1.33 22.29
N GLN A 67 10.20 -0.08 22.61
CA GLN A 67 10.22 0.42 23.99
C GLN A 67 8.83 0.39 24.63
N ARG A 68 7.79 0.82 23.90
CA ARG A 68 6.39 0.73 24.38
C ARG A 68 6.02 -0.69 24.77
N TYR A 69 6.35 -1.67 23.94
CA TYR A 69 6.03 -3.06 24.25
C TYR A 69 6.87 -3.62 25.40
N TYR A 70 8.21 -3.50 25.34
CA TYR A 70 9.11 -4.17 26.28
C TYR A 70 9.30 -3.46 27.62
N GLU A 71 9.11 -2.14 27.67
CA GLU A 71 9.35 -1.34 28.89
C GLU A 71 8.07 -0.78 29.51
N GLN A 72 6.98 -0.69 28.74
CA GLN A 72 5.72 -0.03 29.16
C GLN A 72 4.51 -0.97 29.14
N ASP A 73 4.72 -2.26 28.85
CA ASP A 73 3.69 -3.30 28.75
C ASP A 73 2.54 -2.94 27.78
N ASP A 74 2.86 -2.18 26.72
CA ASP A 74 1.86 -1.71 25.75
C ASP A 74 1.70 -2.69 24.58
N GLU A 75 0.80 -3.67 24.75
CA GLU A 75 0.43 -4.63 23.70
C GLU A 75 -0.22 -3.97 22.47
N SER A 76 -0.70 -2.72 22.56
CA SER A 76 -1.29 -2.03 21.41
C SER A 76 -0.26 -1.66 20.33
N ALA A 77 1.04 -1.69 20.66
CA ALA A 77 2.13 -1.45 19.73
C ALA A 77 2.42 -2.64 18.79
N LEU A 78 1.85 -3.82 19.05
CA LEU A 78 2.10 -5.02 18.25
C LEU A 78 1.42 -4.97 16.88
N PRO A 79 2.01 -5.55 15.82
CA PRO A 79 1.42 -5.55 14.48
C PRO A 79 0.00 -6.13 14.41
N ARG A 80 -0.29 -7.18 15.19
CA ARG A 80 -1.64 -7.79 15.26
C ARG A 80 -2.67 -6.90 15.97
N SER A 81 -2.23 -6.01 16.85
CA SER A 81 -3.07 -5.00 17.50
C SER A 81 -3.39 -3.84 16.54
N ILE A 82 -2.46 -3.52 15.64
CA ILE A 82 -2.61 -2.46 14.62
C ILE A 82 -3.47 -2.96 13.46
N ALA A 83 -3.11 -4.10 12.86
CA ALA A 83 -3.75 -4.70 11.71
C ALA A 83 -5.02 -5.49 12.10
N SER A 84 -5.95 -4.82 12.76
CA SER A 84 -7.26 -5.38 13.16
C SER A 84 -8.18 -5.61 11.96
N LYS A 85 -9.30 -6.34 12.15
CA LYS A 85 -10.33 -6.51 11.11
C LYS A 85 -10.78 -5.18 10.50
N GLY A 86 -10.91 -4.13 11.30
CA GLY A 86 -11.26 -2.79 10.80
C GLY A 86 -10.16 -2.16 9.93
N ALA A 87 -8.88 -2.43 10.22
CA ALA A 87 -7.77 -1.99 9.37
C ALA A 87 -7.78 -2.71 8.01
N PHE A 88 -8.10 -4.01 8.01
CA PHE A 88 -8.29 -4.77 6.77
C PHE A 88 -9.47 -4.26 5.93
N GLU A 89 -10.61 -3.92 6.56
CA GLU A 89 -11.73 -3.29 5.87
C GLU A 89 -11.38 -1.91 5.30
N ASN A 90 -10.62 -1.09 6.05
CA ASN A 90 -10.12 0.20 5.57
C ASN A 90 -9.20 0.04 4.37
N ALA A 91 -8.26 -0.90 4.44
CA ALA A 91 -7.31 -1.16 3.37
C ALA A 91 -8.00 -1.66 2.10
N MET A 92 -8.95 -2.59 2.21
CA MET A 92 -9.73 -3.05 1.06
C MET A 92 -10.64 -1.94 0.50
N THR A 93 -11.22 -1.10 1.36
CA THR A 93 -11.99 0.07 0.93
C THR A 93 -11.12 1.03 0.12
N LEU A 94 -9.90 1.32 0.58
CA LEU A 94 -8.95 2.15 -0.18
C LEU A 94 -8.63 1.52 -1.54
N ASP A 95 -8.28 0.23 -1.57
CA ASP A 95 -7.93 -0.49 -2.80
C ASP A 95 -9.05 -0.45 -3.85
N ILE A 96 -10.31 -0.65 -3.44
CA ILE A 96 -11.47 -0.51 -4.32
C ILE A 96 -11.57 0.94 -4.80
N ALA A 97 -11.48 1.91 -3.88
CA ALA A 97 -11.59 3.32 -4.23
C ALA A 97 -10.51 3.79 -5.21
N MET A 98 -9.33 3.17 -5.20
CA MET A 98 -8.26 3.50 -6.13
C MET A 98 -8.20 2.64 -7.39
N GLY A 99 -9.04 1.61 -7.50
CA GLY A 99 -9.00 0.65 -8.60
C GLY A 99 -7.71 -0.18 -8.59
N GLY A 100 -7.30 -0.65 -7.42
CA GLY A 100 -6.08 -1.41 -7.20
C GLY A 100 -6.02 -2.73 -7.98
N SER A 101 -4.81 -3.30 -8.03
CA SER A 101 -4.58 -4.58 -8.72
C SER A 101 -5.38 -5.71 -8.10
N THR A 102 -6.01 -6.58 -8.89
CA THR A 102 -6.69 -7.78 -8.36
C THR A 102 -5.78 -8.72 -7.56
N ASN A 103 -4.45 -8.60 -7.67
CA ASN A 103 -3.50 -9.35 -6.84
C ASN A 103 -3.54 -8.94 -5.37
N THR A 104 -4.02 -7.73 -5.04
CA THR A 104 -4.19 -7.26 -3.66
C THR A 104 -5.14 -8.18 -2.89
N VAL A 105 -6.16 -8.74 -3.54
CA VAL A 105 -7.06 -9.75 -2.96
C VAL A 105 -6.29 -10.96 -2.43
N LEU A 106 -5.34 -11.49 -3.20
CA LEU A 106 -4.53 -12.63 -2.77
C LEU A 106 -3.64 -12.26 -1.59
N HIS A 107 -2.98 -11.11 -1.68
CA HIS A 107 -2.04 -10.66 -0.65
C HIS A 107 -2.73 -10.29 0.66
N ILE A 108 -3.89 -9.62 0.61
CA ILE A 108 -4.62 -9.22 1.82
C ILE A 108 -5.23 -10.43 2.53
N LEU A 109 -5.71 -11.43 1.79
CA LEU A 109 -6.18 -12.69 2.40
C LEU A 109 -5.03 -13.49 3.02
N ALA A 110 -3.86 -13.53 2.37
CA ALA A 110 -2.68 -14.16 2.94
C ALA A 110 -2.21 -13.45 4.21
N ALA A 111 -2.21 -12.11 4.20
CA ALA A 111 -1.86 -11.30 5.37
C ALA A 111 -2.88 -11.47 6.51
N ALA A 112 -4.17 -11.55 6.20
CA ALA A 112 -5.21 -11.82 7.19
C ALA A 112 -5.04 -13.21 7.83
N HIS A 113 -4.72 -14.22 7.01
CA HIS A 113 -4.44 -15.57 7.50
C HIS A 113 -3.26 -15.60 8.48
N GLU A 114 -2.13 -14.99 8.13
CA GLU A 114 -0.94 -14.91 8.98
C GLU A 114 -1.17 -14.06 10.25
N GLY A 115 -1.97 -13.01 10.12
CA GLY A 115 -2.39 -12.14 11.22
C GLY A 115 -3.46 -12.74 12.12
N GLU A 116 -4.00 -13.92 11.79
CA GLU A 116 -5.13 -14.56 12.47
C GLU A 116 -6.38 -13.65 12.53
N VAL A 117 -6.59 -12.86 11.47
CA VAL A 117 -7.71 -11.94 11.33
C VAL A 117 -8.84 -12.61 10.56
N ASP A 118 -10.05 -12.58 11.12
CA ASP A 118 -11.27 -13.04 10.45
C ASP A 118 -11.67 -12.08 9.32
N PHE A 119 -10.99 -12.16 8.19
CA PHE A 119 -11.25 -11.36 6.99
C PHE A 119 -11.25 -12.29 5.77
N THR A 120 -12.35 -12.27 5.02
CA THR A 120 -12.63 -13.28 3.99
C THR A 120 -13.00 -12.65 2.65
N MET A 121 -13.15 -13.49 1.61
CA MET A 121 -13.68 -13.05 0.32
C MET A 121 -15.08 -12.45 0.41
N GLU A 122 -15.91 -12.86 1.39
CA GLU A 122 -17.24 -12.29 1.58
C GLU A 122 -17.18 -10.83 2.03
N ASP A 123 -16.18 -10.47 2.84
CA ASP A 123 -15.94 -9.08 3.24
C ASP A 123 -15.56 -8.21 2.04
N ILE A 124 -14.70 -8.75 1.16
CA ILE A 124 -14.29 -8.08 -0.07
C ILE A 124 -15.49 -7.86 -1.01
N ASP A 125 -16.32 -8.89 -1.25
CA ASP A 125 -17.52 -8.76 -2.07
C ASP A 125 -18.47 -7.70 -1.50
N ARG A 126 -18.74 -7.75 -0.19
CA ARG A 126 -19.59 -6.77 0.50
C ARG A 126 -19.09 -5.34 0.35
N LEU A 127 -17.78 -5.10 0.49
CA LEU A 127 -17.18 -3.78 0.31
C LEU A 127 -17.24 -3.32 -1.16
N SER A 128 -16.94 -4.21 -2.11
CA SER A 128 -16.95 -3.88 -3.54
C SER A 128 -18.31 -3.38 -4.06
N ARG A 129 -19.41 -3.84 -3.45
CA ARG A 129 -20.78 -3.41 -3.80
C ARG A 129 -21.13 -1.99 -3.36
N ARG A 130 -20.39 -1.41 -2.40
CA ARG A 130 -20.71 -0.11 -1.80
C ARG A 130 -19.65 0.96 -2.01
N VAL A 131 -18.41 0.59 -2.31
CA VAL A 131 -17.30 1.52 -2.48
C VAL A 131 -17.13 1.83 -3.97
N PRO A 132 -17.31 3.10 -4.40
CA PRO A 132 -17.07 3.49 -5.79
C PRO A 132 -15.57 3.63 -6.07
N VAL A 133 -15.16 3.40 -7.32
CA VAL A 133 -13.82 3.72 -7.79
C VAL A 133 -13.71 5.24 -8.00
N LEU A 134 -12.89 5.90 -7.18
CA LEU A 134 -12.68 7.35 -7.17
C LEU A 134 -11.40 7.76 -7.89
N CYS A 135 -10.31 7.00 -7.73
CA CYS A 135 -9.03 7.31 -8.36
C CYS A 135 -8.96 6.76 -9.79
N LYS A 136 -8.33 7.50 -10.69
CA LYS A 136 -8.12 7.10 -12.09
C LYS A 136 -6.64 7.22 -12.42
N VAL A 137 -5.87 6.23 -12.00
CA VAL A 137 -4.45 6.06 -12.33
C VAL A 137 -4.32 4.92 -13.34
N ALA A 138 -3.30 4.93 -14.19
CA ALA A 138 -2.99 3.86 -15.12
C ALA A 138 -3.01 2.52 -14.37
N PRO A 139 -3.72 1.49 -14.86
CA PRO A 139 -4.25 1.35 -16.22
C PRO A 139 -5.64 1.96 -16.47
N ALA A 140 -6.36 2.45 -15.44
CA ALA A 140 -7.72 2.97 -15.61
C ALA A 140 -7.76 4.27 -16.43
N LYS A 141 -6.69 5.07 -16.37
CA LYS A 141 -6.47 6.25 -17.21
C LYS A 141 -5.00 6.31 -17.61
N SER A 142 -4.72 6.23 -18.91
CA SER A 142 -3.36 5.96 -19.44
C SER A 142 -2.34 7.09 -19.23
N ASP A 143 -2.80 8.30 -18.98
CA ASP A 143 -2.01 9.53 -18.84
C ASP A 143 -1.90 10.02 -17.39
N VAL A 144 -2.30 9.21 -16.40
CA VAL A 144 -2.18 9.52 -14.97
C VAL A 144 -1.42 8.40 -14.28
N HIS A 145 -0.35 8.74 -13.55
CA HIS A 145 0.54 7.80 -12.87
C HIS A 145 0.64 8.14 -11.37
N MET A 146 1.39 7.36 -10.60
CA MET A 146 1.59 7.59 -9.17
C MET A 146 2.23 8.96 -8.88
N GLU A 147 2.98 9.54 -9.82
CA GLU A 147 3.55 10.88 -9.67
C GLU A 147 2.50 12.02 -9.68
N ASP A 148 1.29 11.73 -10.17
CA ASP A 148 0.16 12.67 -10.21
C ASP A 148 -0.76 12.58 -8.98
N VAL A 149 -0.49 11.64 -8.06
CA VAL A 149 -1.28 11.35 -6.84
C VAL A 149 -0.65 12.04 -5.63
#